data_AF-A0A7S1MS14-F1
#
_entry.id   AF-A0A7S1MS14-F1
#
_cell.length_a   1.000
_cell.length_b   1.000
_cell.length_c   1.000
_cell.angle_alpha   90.00
_cell.angle_beta   90.00
_cell.angle_gamma   90.00
#
_symmetry.space_group_name_H-M   'P 1'
#
loop_
_entity.id
_entity.type
_entity.pdbx_description
1 polymer ?
#
loop_
_entity_poly.entity_id
_entity_poly.type
_entity_poly.pdbx_seq_one_letter_code
_entity_poly.pdbx_strand_id
1 'polypeptide(L)'
;TVSVLYWEVEKAAMNHTKRTAEEEEEVSYEKQRLHLAEMERKANFEQTQAEVRRQKDQLQLLRRENKELKSALQQAKVASKSTSKAAPVSADGFQDRQSSLMATRTHQYRRQIDDLKTSNDEKTTEIGQMNEKIDELQREAQPILDDNSPMTQKIRMLENRLDKSLIKHNEAMAVRRTYEQILKRLRDERVGFDNQLAAIEKTLKSKEHDFMELENMAHDAKHAKELAKAEVQQFKASYAEERRQKKRELEERKAFVDAKMTQVLDQEKRKQKQQDEQQATVKQDEEERRKKETSHTAAQLRTEEEEERLRQNSEAYRRIKEATRANNVDEVCAKFNSQEATHQQLRTAISEAHERIDKLHEQKAELSRKVDEAKYSGSGQLGSRRIVDEFETHLAEARAQLEKAKKEYEEVSQTFTGVVAGVEHLAEKLSTYRPEVTAPPVTDETILDVMKVCEQKLSSLSEAVAGTEESVDEAMQTAEVEMPANNVRIDVNEREDDDDDRGRDGKEGEEGDDDPHDRIALKEMSLSAVEREAKKNRKLRKKKDDDM
;
A
#
# COMPACT_ATOMS: atom_id res chain seq x y z
N THR A 1 48.17 59.57 -26.83
CA THR A 1 46.85 60.01 -27.33
C THR A 1 45.70 59.33 -26.61
N VAL A 2 45.71 58.01 -26.38
CA VAL A 2 44.61 57.30 -25.67
C VAL A 2 44.42 57.73 -24.21
N SER A 3 45.49 57.97 -23.43
CA SER A 3 45.35 58.46 -22.04
C SER A 3 44.75 59.86 -21.90
N VAL A 4 44.88 60.71 -22.92
CA VAL A 4 44.32 62.07 -22.87
C VAL A 4 42.80 62.04 -23.06
N LEU A 5 42.32 61.19 -23.97
CA LEU A 5 40.89 60.98 -24.20
C LEU A 5 40.20 60.32 -23.00
N TYR A 6 40.87 59.38 -22.31
CA TYR A 6 40.31 58.78 -21.09
C TYR A 6 40.18 59.80 -19.96
N TRP A 7 41.18 60.67 -19.79
CA TRP A 7 41.15 61.72 -18.77
C TRP A 7 40.10 62.80 -19.06
N GLU A 8 39.89 63.17 -20.32
CA GLU A 8 38.84 64.13 -20.71
C GLU A 8 37.43 63.57 -20.52
N VAL A 9 37.21 62.29 -20.84
CA VAL A 9 35.92 61.63 -20.61
C VAL A 9 35.63 61.48 -19.12
N GLU A 10 36.64 61.11 -18.32
CA GLU A 10 36.48 60.97 -16.86
C GLU A 10 36.25 62.34 -16.19
N LYS A 11 36.89 63.41 -16.68
CA LYS A 11 36.65 64.79 -16.23
C LYS A 11 35.28 65.30 -16.63
N ALA A 12 34.79 64.98 -17.83
CA ALA A 12 33.44 65.31 -18.27
C ALA A 12 32.37 64.55 -17.47
N ALA A 13 32.61 63.27 -17.17
CA ALA A 13 31.74 62.47 -16.31
C ALA A 13 31.70 63.04 -14.88
N MET A 14 32.85 63.35 -14.28
CA MET A 14 32.90 63.99 -12.95
C MET A 14 32.20 65.35 -12.92
N ASN A 15 32.35 66.17 -13.96
CA ASN A 15 31.65 67.45 -14.06
C ASN A 15 30.14 67.27 -14.23
N HIS A 16 29.69 66.26 -14.97
CA HIS A 16 28.28 65.92 -15.09
C HIS A 16 27.72 65.43 -13.74
N THR A 17 28.43 64.56 -13.03
CA THR A 17 28.00 64.07 -11.72
C THR A 17 27.96 65.18 -10.67
N LYS A 18 28.92 66.12 -10.70
CA LYS A 18 28.88 67.31 -9.84
C LYS A 18 27.69 68.21 -10.16
N ARG A 19 27.44 68.45 -11.45
CA ARG A 19 26.33 69.28 -11.89
C ARG A 19 24.97 68.67 -11.54
N THR A 20 24.80 67.36 -11.68
CA THR A 20 23.59 66.67 -11.24
C THR A 20 23.43 66.69 -9.73
N ALA A 21 24.52 66.57 -8.96
CA ALA A 21 24.47 66.68 -7.51
C ALA A 21 24.11 68.11 -7.04
N GLU A 22 24.65 69.14 -7.70
CA GLU A 22 24.28 70.54 -7.45
C GLU A 22 22.81 70.81 -7.82
N GLU A 23 22.32 70.27 -8.94
CA GLU A 23 20.90 70.35 -9.35
C GLU A 23 19.98 69.60 -8.36
N GLU A 24 20.39 68.45 -7.84
CA GLU A 24 19.65 67.69 -6.81
C GLU A 24 19.61 68.42 -5.46
N GLU A 25 20.71 69.06 -5.05
CA GLU A 25 20.74 69.91 -3.87
C GLU A 25 19.85 71.15 -4.02
N GLU A 26 19.84 71.78 -5.19
CA GLU A 26 18.98 72.94 -5.49
C GLU A 26 17.49 72.55 -5.48
N VAL A 27 17.13 71.40 -6.06
CA VAL A 27 15.77 70.85 -6.02
C VAL A 27 15.36 70.47 -4.60
N SER A 28 16.27 69.91 -3.80
CA SER A 28 16.03 69.59 -2.39
C SER A 28 15.76 70.85 -1.57
N TYR A 29 16.54 71.91 -1.80
CA TYR A 29 16.37 73.21 -1.16
C TYR A 29 15.04 73.87 -1.54
N GLU A 30 14.66 73.85 -2.82
CA GLU A 30 13.35 74.38 -3.26
C GLU A 30 12.17 73.58 -2.69
N LYS A 31 12.28 72.24 -2.60
CA LYS A 31 11.25 71.40 -1.96
C LYS A 31 11.09 71.73 -0.48
N GLN A 32 12.19 71.93 0.26
CA GLN A 32 12.12 72.34 1.66
C GLN A 32 11.49 73.74 1.81
N ARG A 33 11.81 74.68 0.92
CA ARG A 33 11.21 76.02 0.92
C ARG A 33 9.70 75.97 0.63
N LEU A 34 9.27 75.13 -0.30
CA LEU A 34 7.86 74.93 -0.64
C LEU A 34 7.09 74.29 0.53
N HIS A 35 7.70 73.31 1.20
CA HIS A 35 7.13 72.69 2.39
C HIS A 35 6.94 73.69 3.55
N LEU A 36 7.93 74.56 3.80
CA LEU A 36 7.81 75.63 4.79
C LEU A 36 6.70 76.63 4.42
N ALA A 37 6.59 77.01 3.14
CA ALA A 37 5.54 77.90 2.67
C ALA A 37 4.13 77.27 2.81
N GLU A 38 4.00 75.96 2.58
CA GLU A 38 2.75 75.22 2.82
C GLU A 38 2.40 75.14 4.30
N MET A 39 3.40 74.91 5.16
CA MET A 39 3.24 74.93 6.60
C MET A 39 2.79 76.30 7.12
N GLU A 40 3.39 77.38 6.65
CA GLU A 40 2.98 78.75 6.98
C GLU A 40 1.57 79.07 6.47
N ARG A 41 1.23 78.65 5.24
CA ARG A 41 -0.13 78.81 4.70
C ARG A 41 -1.16 78.06 5.55
N LYS A 42 -0.84 76.85 5.99
CA LYS A 42 -1.71 76.06 6.86
C LYS A 42 -1.87 76.69 8.25
N ALA A 43 -0.79 77.15 8.86
CA ALA A 43 -0.82 77.84 10.15
C ALA A 43 -1.66 79.13 10.10
N ASN A 44 -1.51 79.93 9.03
CA ASN A 44 -2.31 81.13 8.83
C ASN A 44 -3.81 80.82 8.62
N PHE A 45 -4.12 79.73 7.92
CA PHE A 45 -5.50 79.28 7.75
C PHE A 45 -6.13 78.81 9.07
N GLU A 46 -5.39 78.05 9.87
CA GLU A 46 -5.85 77.60 11.20
C GLU A 46 -6.04 78.78 12.16
N GLN A 47 -5.13 79.75 12.16
CA GLN A 47 -5.24 80.96 12.97
C GLN A 47 -6.46 81.81 12.58
N THR A 48 -6.67 82.04 11.28
CA THR A 48 -7.84 82.80 10.80
C THR A 48 -9.15 82.07 11.11
N GLN A 49 -9.19 80.74 10.98
CA GLN A 49 -10.38 79.98 11.34
C GLN A 49 -10.66 80.02 12.85
N ALA A 50 -9.64 80.00 13.70
CA ALA A 50 -9.79 80.16 15.15
C ALA A 50 -10.32 81.56 15.52
N GLU A 51 -9.84 82.61 14.84
CA GLU A 51 -10.33 83.98 15.01
C GLU A 51 -11.83 84.09 14.67
N VAL A 52 -12.25 83.52 13.54
CA VAL A 52 -13.66 83.49 13.11
C VAL A 52 -14.54 82.77 14.13
N ARG A 53 -14.07 81.66 14.71
CA ARG A 53 -14.80 80.95 15.77
C ARG A 53 -14.98 81.84 17.00
N ARG A 54 -13.92 82.50 17.47
CA ARG A 54 -14.00 83.44 18.61
C ARG A 54 -14.97 84.59 18.35
N GLN A 55 -14.93 85.19 17.16
CA GLN A 55 -15.85 86.26 16.79
C GLN A 55 -17.32 85.78 16.76
N LYS A 56 -17.56 84.56 16.28
CA LYS A 56 -18.91 83.96 16.26
C LYS A 56 -19.44 83.75 17.67
N ASP A 57 -18.60 83.26 18.58
CA ASP A 57 -18.97 83.06 19.98
C ASP A 57 -19.25 84.40 20.68
N GLN A 58 -18.44 85.42 20.45
CA GLN A 58 -18.67 86.77 20.97
C GLN A 58 -19.99 87.35 20.46
N LEU A 59 -20.32 87.13 19.19
CA LEU A 59 -21.57 87.61 18.59
C LEU A 59 -22.80 86.88 19.16
N GLN A 60 -22.68 85.60 19.49
CA GLN A 60 -23.72 84.88 20.22
C GLN A 60 -23.90 85.42 21.64
N LEU A 61 -22.80 85.73 22.34
CA LEU A 61 -22.85 86.32 23.68
C LEU A 61 -23.57 87.68 23.66
N LEU A 62 -23.18 88.57 22.75
CA LEU A 62 -23.81 89.89 22.57
C LEU A 62 -25.29 89.78 22.18
N ARG A 63 -25.70 88.74 21.44
CA ARG A 63 -27.12 88.48 21.12
C ARG A 63 -27.91 88.03 22.34
N ARG A 64 -27.33 87.21 23.22
CA ARG A 64 -27.96 86.82 24.49
C ARG A 64 -28.10 88.04 25.41
N GLU A 65 -27.04 88.81 25.59
CA GLU A 65 -27.07 90.05 26.38
C GLU A 65 -28.08 91.05 25.82
N ASN A 66 -28.17 91.23 24.50
CA ASN A 66 -29.21 92.09 23.90
C ASN A 66 -30.63 91.58 24.18
N LYS A 67 -30.85 90.26 24.18
CA LYS A 67 -32.15 89.67 24.49
C LYS A 67 -32.53 89.90 25.95
N GLU A 68 -31.56 89.75 26.86
CA GLU A 68 -31.73 90.01 28.29
C GLU A 68 -31.99 91.49 28.56
N LEU A 69 -31.21 92.40 27.99
CA LEU A 69 -31.43 93.85 28.11
C LEU A 69 -32.78 94.29 27.54
N LYS A 70 -33.23 93.71 26.42
CA LYS A 70 -34.58 93.95 25.88
C LYS A 70 -35.66 93.46 26.84
N SER A 71 -35.48 92.27 27.44
CA SER A 71 -36.40 91.73 28.44
C SER A 71 -36.46 92.62 29.68
N ALA A 72 -35.30 93.05 30.19
CA ALA A 72 -35.20 93.97 31.33
C ALA A 72 -35.83 95.33 31.04
N LEU A 73 -35.65 95.89 29.84
CA LEU A 73 -36.29 97.14 29.42
C LEU A 73 -37.81 97.00 29.27
N GLN A 74 -38.28 95.84 28.83
CA GLN A 74 -39.71 95.54 28.76
C GLN A 74 -40.33 95.40 30.15
N GLN A 75 -39.63 94.75 31.08
CA GLN A 75 -40.02 94.69 32.50
C GLN A 75 -40.01 96.07 33.16
N ALA A 76 -38.99 96.91 32.91
CA ALA A 76 -38.94 98.28 33.41
C ALA A 76 -40.05 99.17 32.83
N LYS A 77 -40.43 98.99 31.55
CA LYS A 77 -41.59 99.68 30.95
C LYS A 77 -42.91 99.27 31.60
N VAL A 78 -43.09 97.98 31.91
CA VAL A 78 -44.29 97.49 32.62
C VAL A 78 -44.34 98.01 34.05
N ALA A 79 -43.21 98.04 34.76
CA ALA A 79 -43.11 98.61 36.10
C ALA A 79 -43.34 100.13 36.13
N SER A 80 -42.92 100.89 35.10
CA SER A 80 -43.19 102.34 35.02
C SER A 80 -44.66 102.67 34.71
N LYS A 81 -45.40 101.74 34.09
CA LYS A 81 -46.82 101.89 33.78
C LYS A 81 -47.73 101.61 34.98
N SER A 82 -47.23 100.96 36.04
CA SER A 82 -48.03 100.61 37.23
C SER A 82 -48.01 101.67 38.34
N THR A 83 -47.27 102.78 38.19
CA THR A 83 -47.08 103.79 39.27
C THR A 83 -47.76 105.14 39.03
N SER A 84 -48.67 105.27 38.07
CA SER A 84 -49.48 106.49 37.97
C SER A 84 -50.96 106.20 37.71
N LYS A 85 -51.80 106.79 38.58
CA LYS A 85 -53.28 106.77 38.62
C LYS A 85 -53.92 105.64 39.44
N ALA A 86 -53.77 105.73 40.76
CA ALA A 86 -54.80 105.27 41.68
C ALA A 86 -55.95 106.29 41.68
N ALA A 87 -57.06 105.94 41.03
CA ALA A 87 -58.37 106.55 41.22
C ALA A 87 -59.30 105.44 41.76
N PRO A 88 -60.19 105.72 42.73
CA PRO A 88 -61.01 104.69 43.35
C PRO A 88 -62.15 104.30 42.41
N VAL A 89 -62.30 103.00 42.11
CA VAL A 89 -63.42 102.46 41.31
C VAL A 89 -64.24 101.54 42.21
N SER A 90 -65.56 101.73 42.17
CA SER A 90 -66.60 101.09 43.00
C SER A 90 -66.53 99.56 43.09
N ALA A 91 -66.98 99.04 44.24
CA ALA A 91 -66.96 97.62 44.63
C ALA A 91 -67.71 96.65 43.69
N ASP A 92 -68.70 97.13 42.93
CA ASP A 92 -69.54 96.32 42.03
C ASP A 92 -68.74 95.72 40.86
N GLY A 93 -67.83 96.49 40.27
CA GLY A 93 -66.98 96.03 39.15
C GLY A 93 -65.89 95.03 39.55
N PHE A 94 -65.50 94.96 40.83
CA PHE A 94 -64.54 93.97 41.33
C PHE A 94 -65.20 92.60 41.51
N GLN A 95 -66.45 92.59 41.99
CA GLN A 95 -67.20 91.37 42.27
C GLN A 95 -67.68 90.68 40.97
N ASP A 96 -68.06 91.47 39.97
CA ASP A 96 -68.37 90.96 38.62
C ASP A 96 -67.14 90.37 37.92
N ARG A 97 -65.98 91.02 38.08
CA ARG A 97 -64.71 90.52 37.52
C ARG A 97 -64.25 89.23 38.19
N GLN A 98 -64.40 89.13 39.52
CA GLN A 98 -64.15 87.90 40.28
C GLN A 98 -65.11 86.77 39.85
N SER A 99 -66.40 87.07 39.71
CA SER A 99 -67.42 86.09 39.29
C SER A 99 -67.18 85.59 37.87
N SER A 100 -66.79 86.48 36.95
CA SER A 100 -66.40 86.13 35.58
C SER A 100 -65.16 85.24 35.53
N LEU A 101 -64.14 85.50 36.36
CA LEU A 101 -62.96 84.66 36.46
C LEU A 101 -63.28 83.27 37.02
N MET A 102 -64.14 83.18 38.05
CA MET A 102 -64.58 81.90 38.60
C MET A 102 -65.42 81.11 37.59
N ALA A 103 -66.34 81.76 36.88
CA ALA A 103 -67.13 81.13 35.81
C ALA A 103 -66.23 80.59 34.69
N THR A 104 -65.20 81.35 34.30
CA THR A 104 -64.21 80.92 33.31
C THR A 104 -63.44 79.69 33.80
N ARG A 105 -63.03 79.68 35.08
CA ARG A 105 -62.32 78.56 35.69
C ARG A 105 -63.20 77.32 35.85
N THR A 106 -64.47 77.49 36.18
CA THR A 106 -65.47 76.40 36.19
C THR A 106 -65.68 75.84 34.80
N HIS A 107 -65.73 76.68 33.76
CA HIS A 107 -65.82 76.23 32.38
C HIS A 107 -64.57 75.46 31.94
N GLN A 108 -63.37 75.92 32.34
CA GLN A 108 -62.12 75.20 32.11
C GLN A 108 -62.10 73.83 32.79
N TYR A 109 -62.49 73.74 34.08
CA TYR A 109 -62.55 72.46 34.78
C TYR A 109 -63.62 71.52 34.21
N ARG A 110 -64.76 72.07 33.76
CA ARG A 110 -65.80 71.25 33.11
C ARG A 110 -65.28 70.68 31.79
N ARG A 111 -64.62 71.51 30.97
CA ARG A 111 -63.95 71.05 29.74
C ARG A 111 -62.90 69.99 30.03
N GLN A 112 -62.05 70.17 31.04
CA GLN A 112 -61.05 69.16 31.43
C GLN A 112 -61.70 67.85 31.87
N ILE A 113 -62.83 67.90 32.58
CA ILE A 113 -63.58 66.69 32.96
C ILE A 113 -64.15 66.01 31.72
N ASP A 114 -64.70 66.77 30.78
CA ASP A 114 -65.27 66.22 29.54
C ASP A 114 -64.15 65.62 28.64
N ASP A 115 -62.99 66.26 28.56
CA ASP A 115 -61.79 65.75 27.89
C ASP A 115 -61.26 64.47 28.57
N LEU A 116 -61.27 64.39 29.90
CA LEU A 116 -60.86 63.19 30.63
C LEU A 116 -61.87 62.05 30.48
N LYS A 117 -63.17 62.35 30.43
CA LYS A 117 -64.22 61.35 30.20
C LYS A 117 -64.11 60.76 28.80
N THR A 118 -63.98 61.60 27.78
CA THR A 118 -63.79 61.15 26.40
C THR A 118 -62.53 60.28 26.27
N SER A 119 -61.40 60.68 26.86
CA SER A 119 -60.19 59.85 26.88
C SER A 119 -60.36 58.52 27.63
N ASN A 120 -61.18 58.49 28.69
CA ASN A 120 -61.47 57.25 29.43
C ASN A 120 -62.39 56.33 28.61
N ASP A 121 -63.40 56.89 27.94
CA ASP A 121 -64.28 56.14 27.04
C ASP A 121 -63.47 55.54 25.87
N GLU A 122 -62.57 56.31 25.26
CA GLU A 122 -61.64 55.83 24.24
C GLU A 122 -60.78 54.65 24.74
N LYS A 123 -60.11 54.80 25.89
CA LYS A 123 -59.30 53.71 26.48
C LYS A 123 -60.14 52.48 26.84
N THR A 124 -61.38 52.68 27.27
CA THR A 124 -62.29 51.56 27.58
C THR A 124 -62.66 50.80 26.29
N THR A 125 -62.90 51.52 25.19
CA THR A 125 -63.13 50.88 23.88
C THR A 125 -61.89 50.16 23.37
N GLU A 126 -60.70 50.72 23.56
CA GLU A 126 -59.42 50.08 23.17
C GLU A 126 -59.16 48.80 23.96
N ILE A 127 -59.40 48.81 25.28
CA ILE A 127 -59.32 47.60 26.11
C ILE A 127 -60.32 46.55 25.64
N GLY A 128 -61.55 46.95 25.29
CA GLY A 128 -62.56 46.05 24.71
C GLY A 128 -62.04 45.36 23.45
N GLN A 129 -61.51 46.13 22.50
CA GLN A 129 -60.95 45.61 21.25
C GLN A 129 -59.73 44.70 21.48
N MET A 130 -58.87 45.02 22.44
CA MET A 130 -57.72 44.18 22.76
C MET A 130 -58.15 42.85 23.41
N ASN A 131 -59.17 42.87 24.27
CA ASN A 131 -59.72 41.64 24.84
C ASN A 131 -60.38 40.77 23.76
N GLU A 132 -61.12 41.36 22.82
CA GLU A 132 -61.69 40.64 21.67
C GLU A 132 -60.59 39.96 20.84
N LYS A 133 -59.50 40.67 20.55
CA LYS A 133 -58.32 40.11 19.86
C LYS A 133 -57.66 38.98 20.65
N ILE A 134 -57.55 39.12 21.98
CA ILE A 134 -57.00 38.07 22.84
C ILE A 134 -57.89 36.83 22.78
N ASP A 135 -59.21 36.98 22.82
CA ASP A 135 -60.16 35.86 22.74
C ASP A 135 -60.12 35.19 21.36
N GLU A 136 -59.95 35.95 20.28
CA GLU A 136 -59.73 35.43 18.93
C GLU A 136 -58.44 34.61 18.85
N LEU A 137 -57.32 35.17 19.30
CA LEU A 137 -56.03 34.48 19.34
C LEU A 137 -56.06 33.23 20.22
N GLN A 138 -56.80 33.25 21.33
CA GLN A 138 -56.98 32.07 22.19
C GLN A 138 -57.80 30.97 21.50
N ARG A 139 -58.78 31.32 20.66
CA ARG A 139 -59.51 30.35 19.82
C ARG A 139 -58.63 29.78 18.72
N GLU A 140 -57.80 30.60 18.08
CA GLU A 140 -56.86 30.16 17.06
C GLU A 140 -55.73 29.29 17.63
N ALA A 141 -55.30 29.56 18.86
CA ALA A 141 -54.27 28.78 19.56
C ALA A 141 -54.76 27.44 20.11
N GLN A 142 -56.06 27.14 20.04
CA GLN A 142 -56.54 25.81 20.39
C GLN A 142 -56.02 24.77 19.38
N PRO A 143 -55.48 23.63 19.86
CA PRO A 143 -54.96 22.60 18.98
C PRO A 143 -56.06 22.10 18.02
N ILE A 144 -55.75 22.08 16.73
CA ILE A 144 -56.67 21.76 15.61
C ILE A 144 -57.24 20.35 15.75
N LEU A 145 -56.54 19.44 16.43
CA LEU A 145 -57.01 18.10 16.77
C LEU A 145 -56.90 17.86 18.27
N ASP A 146 -58.02 17.48 18.88
CA ASP A 146 -58.06 16.90 20.22
C ASP A 146 -57.31 15.56 20.23
N ASP A 147 -56.58 15.27 21.31
CA ASP A 147 -55.81 14.04 21.49
C ASP A 147 -56.68 12.77 21.42
N ASN A 148 -57.99 12.91 21.65
CA ASN A 148 -58.99 11.85 21.54
C ASN A 148 -59.79 11.88 20.23
N SER A 149 -59.42 12.73 19.26
CA SER A 149 -60.05 12.74 17.94
C SER A 149 -59.90 11.37 17.26
N PRO A 150 -60.93 10.88 16.55
CA PRO A 150 -60.85 9.63 15.80
C PRO A 150 -59.73 9.64 14.75
N MET A 151 -59.33 10.83 14.27
CA MET A 151 -58.19 11.00 13.38
C MET A 151 -56.86 10.72 14.10
N THR A 152 -56.66 11.27 15.30
CA THR A 152 -55.47 11.04 16.14
C THR A 152 -55.32 9.56 16.51
N GLN A 153 -56.43 8.88 16.82
CA GLN A 153 -56.43 7.44 17.07
C GLN A 153 -56.03 6.65 15.81
N LYS A 154 -56.52 7.05 14.63
CA LYS A 154 -56.16 6.43 13.36
C LYS A 154 -54.68 6.61 13.02
N ILE A 155 -54.12 7.79 13.28
CA ILE A 155 -52.69 8.07 13.13
C ILE A 155 -51.89 7.13 14.04
N ARG A 156 -52.21 7.06 15.33
CA ARG A 156 -51.53 6.14 16.26
C ARG A 156 -51.62 4.67 15.84
N MET A 157 -52.77 4.23 15.30
CA MET A 157 -52.91 2.85 14.79
C MET A 157 -52.02 2.59 13.56
N LEU A 158 -51.93 3.56 12.65
CA LEU A 158 -51.09 3.45 11.46
C LEU A 158 -49.60 3.48 11.81
N GLU A 159 -49.20 4.33 12.74
CA GLU A 159 -47.83 4.37 13.30
C GLU A 159 -47.46 3.03 13.92
N ASN A 160 -48.30 2.50 14.82
CA ASN A 160 -48.06 1.18 15.43
C ASN A 160 -47.99 0.05 14.40
N ARG A 161 -48.73 0.15 13.29
CA ARG A 161 -48.67 -0.83 12.20
C ARG A 161 -47.39 -0.68 11.39
N LEU A 162 -46.94 0.53 11.14
CA LEU A 162 -45.69 0.83 10.47
C LEU A 162 -44.50 0.32 11.28
N ASP A 163 -44.47 0.62 12.58
CA ASP A 163 -43.42 0.14 13.50
C ASP A 163 -43.33 -1.38 13.51
N LYS A 164 -44.47 -2.09 13.57
CA LYS A 164 -44.50 -3.55 13.46
C LYS A 164 -43.97 -4.05 12.11
N SER A 165 -44.24 -3.33 11.02
CA SER A 165 -43.69 -3.67 9.70
C SER A 165 -42.19 -3.44 9.63
N LEU A 166 -41.68 -2.34 10.23
CA LEU A 166 -40.27 -2.02 10.30
C LEU A 166 -39.48 -3.04 11.14
N ILE A 167 -40.01 -3.43 12.30
CA ILE A 167 -39.41 -4.48 13.13
C ILE A 167 -39.28 -5.79 12.34
N LYS A 168 -40.37 -6.22 11.66
CA LYS A 168 -40.35 -7.43 10.82
C LYS A 168 -39.36 -7.32 9.65
N HIS A 169 -39.25 -6.16 9.03
CA HIS A 169 -38.29 -5.93 7.96
C HIS A 169 -36.85 -6.04 8.48
N ASN A 170 -36.55 -5.41 9.62
CA ASN A 170 -35.23 -5.46 10.23
C ASN A 170 -34.85 -6.88 10.66
N GLU A 171 -35.79 -7.64 11.24
CA GLU A 171 -35.61 -9.06 11.55
C GLU A 171 -35.33 -9.89 10.29
N ALA A 172 -36.13 -9.72 9.23
CA ALA A 172 -35.93 -10.40 7.96
C ALA A 172 -34.57 -10.06 7.33
N MET A 173 -34.15 -8.79 7.41
CA MET A 173 -32.83 -8.35 6.92
C MET A 173 -31.69 -8.92 7.76
N ALA A 174 -31.85 -9.02 9.08
CA ALA A 174 -30.86 -9.68 9.94
C ALA A 174 -30.70 -11.17 9.58
N VAL A 175 -31.82 -11.88 9.38
CA VAL A 175 -31.81 -13.28 8.93
C VAL A 175 -31.22 -13.40 7.52
N ARG A 176 -31.51 -12.47 6.61
CA ARG A 176 -30.92 -12.46 5.27
C ARG A 176 -29.40 -12.33 5.33
N ARG A 177 -28.88 -11.41 6.14
CA ARG A 177 -27.43 -11.20 6.33
C ARG A 177 -26.74 -12.46 6.87
N THR A 178 -27.36 -13.17 7.82
CA THR A 178 -26.78 -14.43 8.33
C THR A 178 -26.75 -15.51 7.25
N TYR A 179 -27.81 -15.66 6.46
CA TYR A 179 -27.80 -16.59 5.32
C TYR A 179 -26.80 -16.20 4.23
N GLU A 180 -26.65 -14.91 3.93
CA GLU A 180 -25.61 -14.41 3.01
C GLU A 180 -24.21 -14.76 3.51
N GLN A 181 -23.96 -14.61 4.81
CA GLN A 181 -22.68 -15.00 5.42
C GLN A 181 -22.44 -16.50 5.36
N ILE A 182 -23.46 -17.32 5.65
CA ILE A 182 -23.38 -18.79 5.52
C ILE A 182 -23.09 -19.17 4.06
N LEU A 183 -23.80 -18.57 3.10
CA LEU A 183 -23.58 -18.80 1.67
C LEU A 183 -22.18 -18.42 1.22
N LYS A 184 -21.66 -17.28 1.69
CA LYS A 184 -20.28 -16.86 1.40
C LYS A 184 -19.29 -17.90 1.92
N ARG A 185 -19.42 -18.29 3.19
CA ARG A 185 -18.56 -19.31 3.80
C ARG A 185 -18.62 -20.65 3.05
N LEU A 186 -19.81 -21.12 2.65
CA LEU A 186 -19.96 -22.35 1.90
C LEU A 186 -19.33 -22.27 0.49
N ARG A 187 -19.36 -21.11 -0.16
CA ARG A 187 -18.65 -20.90 -1.44
C ARG A 187 -17.14 -20.91 -1.24
N ASP A 188 -16.65 -20.27 -0.20
CA ASP A 188 -15.22 -20.25 0.12
C ASP A 188 -14.73 -21.67 0.47
N GLU A 189 -15.51 -22.43 1.26
CA GLU A 189 -15.24 -23.83 1.58
C GLU A 189 -15.28 -24.72 0.32
N ARG A 190 -16.22 -24.49 -0.61
CA ARG A 190 -16.27 -25.23 -1.89
C ARG A 190 -14.99 -25.05 -2.71
N VAL A 191 -14.49 -23.83 -2.84
CA VAL A 191 -13.22 -23.57 -3.53
C VAL A 191 -12.05 -24.22 -2.78
N GLY A 192 -12.09 -24.23 -1.45
CA GLY A 192 -11.14 -24.95 -0.61
C GLY A 192 -11.11 -26.46 -0.91
N PHE A 193 -12.27 -27.10 -1.08
CA PHE A 193 -12.36 -28.51 -1.43
C PHE A 193 -11.81 -28.81 -2.83
N ASP A 194 -12.06 -27.97 -3.82
CA ASP A 194 -11.51 -28.15 -5.17
C ASP A 194 -9.96 -28.13 -5.14
N ASN A 195 -9.36 -27.24 -4.35
CA ASN A 195 -7.91 -27.19 -4.17
C ASN A 195 -7.36 -28.45 -3.46
N GLN A 196 -8.04 -28.93 -2.43
CA GLN A 196 -7.67 -30.17 -1.75
C GLN A 196 -7.78 -31.38 -2.68
N LEU A 197 -8.83 -31.43 -3.49
CA LEU A 197 -9.06 -32.50 -4.46
C LEU A 197 -7.99 -32.48 -5.54
N ALA A 198 -7.65 -31.31 -6.11
CA ALA A 198 -6.56 -31.16 -7.06
C ALA A 198 -5.19 -31.57 -6.47
N ALA A 199 -4.94 -31.27 -5.18
CA ALA A 199 -3.73 -31.70 -4.48
C ALA A 199 -3.70 -33.23 -4.30
N ILE A 200 -4.82 -33.85 -3.93
CA ILE A 200 -4.93 -35.31 -3.81
C ILE A 200 -4.77 -35.97 -5.17
N GLU A 201 -5.39 -35.46 -6.23
CA GLU A 201 -5.24 -35.98 -7.59
C GLU A 201 -3.79 -35.89 -8.09
N LYS A 202 -3.10 -34.79 -7.79
CA LYS A 202 -1.67 -34.63 -8.13
C LYS A 202 -0.81 -35.67 -7.41
N THR A 203 -1.06 -35.90 -6.11
CA THR A 203 -0.32 -36.90 -5.35
C THR A 203 -0.64 -38.32 -5.83
N LEU A 204 -1.90 -38.61 -6.18
CA LEU A 204 -2.31 -39.88 -6.78
C LEU A 204 -1.57 -40.13 -8.10
N LYS A 205 -1.55 -39.17 -9.02
CA LYS A 205 -0.82 -39.29 -10.30
C LYS A 205 0.68 -39.52 -10.09
N SER A 206 1.29 -38.82 -9.14
CA SER A 206 2.70 -39.07 -8.78
C SER A 206 2.90 -40.49 -8.27
N LYS A 207 1.98 -41.00 -7.44
CA LYS A 207 2.08 -42.37 -6.90
C LYS A 207 1.80 -43.45 -7.93
N GLU A 208 0.90 -43.20 -8.88
CA GLU A 208 0.70 -44.06 -10.04
C GLU A 208 1.96 -44.12 -10.90
N HIS A 209 2.65 -42.99 -11.08
CA HIS A 209 3.93 -42.96 -11.77
C HIS A 209 5.02 -43.75 -11.03
N ASP A 210 5.20 -43.49 -9.73
CA ASP A 210 6.13 -44.25 -8.87
C ASP A 210 5.82 -45.76 -8.94
N PHE A 211 4.54 -46.14 -8.96
CA PHE A 211 4.09 -47.53 -9.05
C PHE A 211 4.46 -48.15 -10.41
N MET A 212 4.22 -47.45 -11.52
CA MET A 212 4.60 -47.93 -12.85
C MET A 212 6.12 -48.11 -12.97
N GLU A 213 6.91 -47.20 -12.39
CA GLU A 213 8.37 -47.35 -12.35
C GLU A 213 8.79 -48.58 -11.55
N LEU A 214 8.21 -48.80 -10.37
CA LEU A 214 8.46 -49.99 -9.56
C LEU A 214 8.04 -51.28 -10.27
N GLU A 215 6.95 -51.27 -11.01
CA GLU A 215 6.49 -52.41 -11.81
C GLU A 215 7.49 -52.74 -12.92
N ASN A 216 7.99 -51.72 -13.64
CA ASN A 216 9.03 -51.89 -14.65
C ASN A 216 10.33 -52.44 -14.03
N MET A 217 10.76 -51.90 -12.88
CA MET A 217 11.92 -52.41 -12.15
C MET A 217 11.71 -53.87 -11.70
N ALA A 218 10.50 -54.24 -11.29
CA ALA A 218 10.16 -55.61 -10.91
C ALA A 218 10.20 -56.55 -12.12
N HIS A 219 9.74 -56.10 -13.29
CA HIS A 219 9.87 -56.83 -14.55
C HIS A 219 11.34 -57.06 -14.93
N ASP A 220 12.17 -56.01 -14.86
CA ASP A 220 13.60 -56.09 -15.14
C ASP A 220 14.33 -57.03 -14.18
N ALA A 221 14.04 -56.92 -12.88
CA ALA A 221 14.60 -57.80 -11.86
C ALA A 221 14.18 -59.26 -12.06
N LYS A 222 12.92 -59.50 -12.45
CA LYS A 222 12.43 -60.84 -12.80
C LYS A 222 13.13 -61.38 -14.05
N HIS A 223 13.31 -60.55 -15.07
CA HIS A 223 14.00 -60.94 -16.30
C HIS A 223 15.47 -61.29 -16.01
N ALA A 224 16.19 -60.44 -15.27
CA ALA A 224 17.57 -60.69 -14.85
C ALA A 224 17.69 -61.99 -14.04
N LYS A 225 16.73 -62.27 -13.14
CA LYS A 225 16.68 -63.53 -12.38
C LYS A 225 16.49 -64.74 -13.30
N GLU A 226 15.59 -64.68 -14.27
CA GLU A 226 15.37 -65.79 -15.21
C GLU A 226 16.58 -65.99 -16.13
N LEU A 227 17.25 -64.92 -16.58
CA LEU A 227 18.53 -65.00 -17.31
C LEU A 227 19.61 -65.68 -16.46
N ALA A 228 19.81 -65.25 -15.22
CA ALA A 228 20.79 -65.86 -14.32
C ALA A 228 20.49 -67.34 -14.04
N LYS A 229 19.20 -67.70 -13.87
CA LYS A 229 18.81 -69.12 -13.75
C LYS A 229 19.10 -69.91 -15.01
N ALA A 230 18.82 -69.35 -16.18
CA ALA A 230 19.08 -70.00 -17.46
C ALA A 230 20.58 -70.21 -17.67
N GLU A 231 21.42 -69.21 -17.37
CA GLU A 231 22.88 -69.33 -17.38
C GLU A 231 23.34 -70.43 -16.42
N VAL A 232 22.85 -70.44 -15.17
CA VAL A 232 23.20 -71.49 -14.20
C VAL A 232 22.77 -72.88 -14.69
N GLN A 233 21.62 -73.01 -15.34
CA GLN A 233 21.19 -74.27 -15.95
C GLN A 233 22.10 -74.68 -17.11
N GLN A 234 22.46 -73.76 -18.01
CA GLN A 234 23.38 -74.02 -19.10
C GLN A 234 24.76 -74.44 -18.59
N PHE A 235 25.30 -73.75 -17.58
CA PHE A 235 26.56 -74.12 -16.93
C PHE A 235 26.49 -75.50 -16.26
N LYS A 236 25.37 -75.84 -15.61
CA LYS A 236 25.18 -77.19 -15.05
C LYS A 236 25.12 -78.26 -16.14
N ALA A 237 24.45 -77.98 -17.25
CA ALA A 237 24.35 -78.90 -18.38
C ALA A 237 25.72 -79.12 -19.04
N SER A 238 26.46 -78.04 -19.34
CA SER A 238 27.80 -78.14 -19.92
C SER A 238 28.78 -78.86 -18.99
N TYR A 239 28.74 -78.58 -17.68
CA TYR A 239 29.56 -79.30 -16.70
C TYR A 239 29.20 -80.79 -16.60
N ALA A 240 27.92 -81.15 -16.69
CA ALA A 240 27.49 -82.54 -16.71
C ALA A 240 27.94 -83.27 -17.99
N GLU A 241 27.88 -82.59 -19.14
CA GLU A 241 28.41 -83.11 -20.40
C GLU A 241 29.93 -83.29 -20.35
N GLU A 242 30.68 -82.31 -19.86
CA GLU A 242 32.14 -82.40 -19.70
C GLU A 242 32.51 -83.57 -18.76
N ARG A 243 31.79 -83.73 -17.65
CA ARG A 243 31.98 -84.86 -16.74
C ARG A 243 31.67 -86.20 -17.42
N ARG A 244 30.63 -86.26 -18.24
CA ARG A 244 30.27 -87.45 -19.03
C ARG A 244 31.34 -87.76 -20.09
N GLN A 245 31.88 -86.74 -20.76
CA GLN A 245 32.98 -86.87 -21.71
C GLN A 245 34.24 -87.40 -21.01
N LYS A 246 34.68 -86.77 -19.91
CA LYS A 246 35.83 -87.25 -19.12
C LYS A 246 35.65 -88.68 -18.61
N LYS A 247 34.44 -89.05 -18.18
CA LYS A 247 34.13 -90.43 -17.76
C LYS A 247 34.26 -91.40 -18.93
N ARG A 248 33.74 -91.04 -20.11
CA ARG A 248 33.86 -91.82 -21.33
C ARG A 248 35.32 -91.96 -21.77
N GLU A 249 36.11 -90.89 -21.76
CA GLU A 249 37.54 -90.94 -22.06
C GLU A 249 38.32 -91.83 -21.08
N LEU A 250 37.99 -91.76 -19.78
CA LEU A 250 38.56 -92.65 -18.78
C LEU A 250 38.17 -94.12 -19.01
N GLU A 251 36.93 -94.39 -19.37
CA GLU A 251 36.46 -95.74 -19.73
C GLU A 251 37.16 -96.26 -20.99
N GLU A 252 37.28 -95.45 -22.04
CA GLU A 252 38.01 -95.78 -23.26
C GLU A 252 39.50 -96.03 -22.98
N ARG A 253 40.13 -95.21 -22.13
CA ARG A 253 41.54 -95.39 -21.75
C ARG A 253 41.76 -96.61 -20.87
N LYS A 254 40.84 -96.92 -19.95
CA LYS A 254 40.84 -98.17 -19.18
C LYS A 254 40.71 -99.38 -20.11
N ALA A 255 39.73 -99.36 -21.01
CA ALA A 255 39.55 -100.42 -21.99
C ALA A 255 40.80 -100.63 -22.87
N PHE A 256 41.47 -99.54 -23.26
CA PHE A 256 42.74 -99.61 -23.99
C PHE A 256 43.86 -100.25 -23.16
N VAL A 257 44.00 -99.89 -21.88
CA VAL A 257 44.99 -100.49 -20.97
C VAL A 257 44.68 -101.97 -20.74
N ASP A 258 43.43 -102.32 -20.48
CA ASP A 258 43.01 -103.71 -20.30
C ASP A 258 43.26 -104.55 -21.56
N ALA A 259 42.95 -104.00 -22.75
CA ALA A 259 43.26 -104.64 -24.03
C ALA A 259 44.77 -104.79 -24.27
N LYS A 260 45.59 -103.83 -23.82
CA LYS A 260 47.05 -103.94 -23.88
C LYS A 260 47.58 -104.98 -22.89
N MET A 261 47.03 -105.04 -21.68
CA MET A 261 47.40 -106.03 -20.68
C MET A 261 47.09 -107.45 -21.16
N THR A 262 45.91 -107.67 -21.75
CA THR A 262 45.54 -108.97 -22.34
C THR A 262 46.44 -109.32 -23.53
N GLN A 263 46.77 -108.36 -24.40
CA GLN A 263 47.76 -108.57 -25.48
C GLN A 263 49.14 -108.97 -24.93
N VAL A 264 49.63 -108.31 -23.87
CA VAL A 264 50.92 -108.65 -23.24
C VAL A 264 50.87 -110.05 -22.62
N LEU A 265 49.81 -110.38 -21.87
CA LEU A 265 49.63 -111.72 -21.29
C LEU A 265 49.54 -112.80 -22.37
N ASP A 266 48.87 -112.53 -23.49
CA ASP A 266 48.81 -113.46 -24.62
C ASP A 266 50.16 -113.59 -25.34
N GLN A 267 50.93 -112.50 -25.45
CA GLN A 267 52.31 -112.53 -25.95
C GLN A 267 53.25 -113.29 -25.01
N GLU A 268 53.12 -113.12 -23.69
CA GLU A 268 53.87 -113.89 -22.70
C GLU A 268 53.53 -115.37 -22.78
N LYS A 269 52.25 -115.74 -22.87
CA LYS A 269 51.84 -117.14 -23.09
C LYS A 269 52.41 -117.71 -24.40
N ARG A 270 52.45 -116.93 -25.48
CA ARG A 270 53.07 -117.34 -26.75
C ARG A 270 54.58 -117.47 -26.64
N LYS A 271 55.25 -116.56 -25.94
CA LYS A 271 56.70 -116.63 -25.66
C LYS A 271 57.04 -117.78 -24.73
N GLN A 272 56.20 -118.09 -23.75
CA GLN A 272 56.39 -119.22 -22.84
C GLN A 272 56.22 -120.54 -23.60
N LYS A 273 55.22 -120.65 -24.49
CA LYS A 273 55.13 -121.77 -25.45
C LYS A 273 56.34 -121.85 -26.40
N GLN A 274 56.84 -120.72 -26.89
CA GLN A 274 58.06 -120.68 -27.71
C GLN A 274 59.33 -120.98 -26.91
N GLN A 275 59.40 -120.64 -25.61
CA GLN A 275 60.50 -121.00 -24.72
C GLN A 275 60.47 -122.49 -24.35
N ASP A 276 59.28 -123.08 -24.20
CA ASP A 276 59.11 -124.52 -24.05
C ASP A 276 59.46 -125.26 -25.36
N GLU A 277 59.20 -124.67 -26.54
CA GLU A 277 59.63 -125.18 -27.86
C GLU A 277 61.13 -124.94 -28.15
N GLN A 278 61.73 -123.85 -27.64
CA GLN A 278 63.16 -123.51 -27.76
C GLN A 278 64.03 -124.20 -26.69
N GLN A 279 63.47 -124.70 -25.58
CA GLN A 279 64.19 -125.61 -24.67
C GLN A 279 64.39 -127.02 -25.27
N ALA A 280 63.67 -127.36 -26.34
CA ALA A 280 63.82 -128.64 -27.04
C ALA A 280 64.79 -128.58 -28.24
N THR A 281 65.27 -127.39 -28.64
CA THR A 281 66.23 -127.25 -29.74
C THR A 281 67.35 -126.27 -29.41
N VAL A 282 68.58 -126.81 -29.43
CA VAL A 282 69.87 -126.12 -29.42
C VAL A 282 70.55 -125.93 -28.05
N LYS A 283 71.04 -127.07 -27.53
CA LYS A 283 72.46 -127.19 -27.11
C LYS A 283 73.33 -127.21 -28.38
N GLN A 284 74.52 -126.59 -28.30
CA GLN A 284 75.59 -126.51 -29.31
C GLN A 284 75.29 -125.51 -30.45
N ASP A 285 76.06 -124.45 -30.72
CA ASP A 285 77.49 -124.23 -30.47
C ASP A 285 77.80 -122.75 -30.16
N GLU A 286 78.64 -122.59 -29.14
CA GLU A 286 79.62 -121.52 -28.96
C GLU A 286 80.59 -121.54 -30.16
N GLU A 287 80.83 -120.45 -30.88
CA GLU A 287 81.71 -119.32 -30.52
C GLU A 287 82.77 -119.22 -31.62
N GLU A 288 82.86 -118.03 -32.22
CA GLU A 288 84.00 -117.36 -32.85
C GLU A 288 83.45 -116.52 -34.03
N ARG A 289 83.72 -115.23 -34.14
CA ARG A 289 85.07 -114.69 -34.06
C ARG A 289 85.05 -113.17 -33.89
N ARG A 290 85.73 -112.73 -32.83
CA ARG A 290 86.20 -111.37 -32.60
C ARG A 290 87.05 -110.88 -33.78
N LYS A 291 86.81 -109.63 -34.18
CA LYS A 291 87.79 -108.54 -34.43
C LYS A 291 87.29 -107.60 -35.52
N LYS A 292 86.92 -106.38 -35.12
CA LYS A 292 87.35 -105.14 -35.76
C LYS A 292 87.10 -104.00 -34.78
N GLU A 293 88.16 -103.70 -34.03
CA GLU A 293 88.38 -102.41 -33.41
C GLU A 293 88.49 -101.32 -34.50
N THR A 294 88.34 -100.08 -34.06
CA THR A 294 88.71 -98.83 -34.75
C THR A 294 87.83 -98.37 -35.91
N SER A 295 86.83 -97.54 -35.60
CA SER A 295 86.53 -96.28 -36.32
C SER A 295 85.17 -95.72 -35.86
N HIS A 296 85.18 -94.83 -34.87
CA HIS A 296 84.47 -93.54 -34.92
C HIS A 296 84.75 -92.74 -33.64
N THR A 297 86.03 -92.48 -33.38
CA THR A 297 86.47 -91.25 -32.74
C THR A 297 86.46 -90.15 -33.81
N ALA A 298 85.31 -89.52 -34.03
CA ALA A 298 85.21 -88.30 -34.84
C ALA A 298 83.88 -87.58 -34.59
N ALA A 299 83.83 -86.76 -33.54
CA ALA A 299 83.09 -85.49 -33.47
C ALA A 299 83.18 -84.90 -32.05
N GLN A 300 84.39 -84.74 -31.52
CA GLN A 300 84.66 -83.93 -30.33
C GLN A 300 85.59 -82.80 -30.73
N LEU A 301 84.96 -81.74 -31.21
CA LEU A 301 85.45 -80.36 -31.14
C LEU A 301 84.17 -79.50 -31.02
N ARG A 302 83.51 -79.59 -29.86
CA ARG A 302 82.71 -78.46 -29.39
C ARG A 302 83.70 -77.52 -28.73
N THR A 303 83.76 -76.30 -29.23
CA THR A 303 84.59 -75.24 -28.67
C THR A 303 84.25 -75.07 -27.18
N GLU A 304 85.25 -74.85 -26.33
CA GLU A 304 85.05 -74.61 -24.88
C GLU A 304 84.04 -73.46 -24.62
N GLU A 305 83.95 -72.48 -25.54
CA GLU A 305 82.93 -71.42 -25.53
C GLU A 305 81.48 -71.92 -25.70
N GLU A 306 81.26 -73.00 -26.45
CA GLU A 306 79.93 -73.60 -26.60
C GLU A 306 79.52 -74.39 -25.36
N GLU A 307 80.47 -75.04 -24.68
CA GLU A 307 80.21 -75.76 -23.43
C GLU A 307 79.95 -74.79 -22.27
N GLU A 308 80.68 -73.67 -22.18
CA GLU A 308 80.38 -72.61 -21.22
C GLU A 308 79.02 -71.95 -21.50
N ARG A 309 78.69 -71.67 -22.77
CA ARG A 309 77.35 -71.19 -23.14
C ARG A 309 76.27 -72.19 -22.80
N LEU A 310 76.48 -73.48 -23.06
CA LEU A 310 75.52 -74.53 -22.73
C LEU A 310 75.34 -74.66 -21.22
N ARG A 311 76.42 -74.49 -20.45
CA ARG A 311 76.39 -74.47 -18.99
C ARG A 311 75.64 -73.25 -18.45
N GLN A 312 75.91 -72.05 -18.97
CA GLN A 312 75.16 -70.84 -18.60
C GLN A 312 73.67 -70.96 -18.95
N ASN A 313 73.34 -71.51 -20.12
CA ASN A 313 71.95 -71.77 -20.53
C ASN A 313 71.29 -72.84 -19.64
N SER A 314 72.03 -73.88 -19.23
CA SER A 314 71.54 -74.92 -18.32
C SER A 314 71.29 -74.38 -16.91
N GLU A 315 72.17 -73.51 -16.40
CA GLU A 315 71.98 -72.84 -15.11
C GLU A 315 70.80 -71.84 -15.17
N ALA A 316 70.66 -71.07 -16.24
CA ALA A 316 69.50 -70.19 -16.47
C ALA A 316 68.20 -71.00 -16.56
N TYR A 317 68.21 -72.12 -17.27
CA TYR A 317 67.08 -73.03 -17.38
C TYR A 317 66.70 -73.62 -16.02
N ARG A 318 67.67 -74.03 -15.21
CA ARG A 318 67.42 -74.53 -13.85
C ARG A 318 66.77 -73.46 -12.96
N ARG A 319 67.25 -72.22 -13.02
CA ARG A 319 66.64 -71.09 -12.29
C ARG A 319 65.20 -70.83 -12.74
N ILE A 320 64.94 -70.86 -14.05
CA ILE A 320 63.58 -70.71 -14.59
C ILE A 320 62.69 -71.90 -14.15
N LYS A 321 63.19 -73.13 -14.22
CA LYS A 321 62.48 -74.33 -13.80
C LYS A 321 62.11 -74.30 -12.31
N GLU A 322 63.04 -73.84 -11.46
CA GLU A 322 62.84 -73.65 -10.03
C GLU A 322 61.84 -72.51 -9.74
N ALA A 323 61.93 -71.38 -10.45
CA ALA A 323 61.02 -70.24 -10.29
C ALA A 323 59.59 -70.52 -10.80
N THR A 324 59.45 -71.28 -11.89
CA THR A 324 58.16 -71.58 -12.54
C THR A 324 57.50 -72.86 -11.98
N ARG A 325 58.22 -73.65 -11.16
CA ARG A 325 57.80 -74.97 -10.64
C ARG A 325 57.12 -75.82 -11.72
N ALA A 326 57.83 -76.08 -12.81
CA ALA A 326 57.35 -76.92 -13.91
C ALA A 326 58.37 -78.03 -14.18
N ASN A 327 57.92 -79.22 -14.59
CA ASN A 327 58.78 -80.39 -14.68
C ASN A 327 59.48 -80.50 -16.03
N ASN A 328 58.82 -80.03 -17.10
CA ASN A 328 59.29 -80.13 -18.48
C ASN A 328 59.30 -78.75 -19.16
N VAL A 329 60.12 -78.59 -20.21
CA VAL A 329 60.24 -77.33 -21.00
C VAL A 329 58.87 -76.91 -21.54
N ASP A 330 58.11 -77.87 -22.06
CA ASP A 330 56.78 -77.62 -22.63
C ASP A 330 55.79 -77.09 -21.57
N GLU A 331 55.91 -77.52 -20.32
CA GLU A 331 55.08 -77.01 -19.22
C GLU A 331 55.48 -75.59 -18.81
N VAL A 332 56.78 -75.25 -18.85
CA VAL A 332 57.28 -73.89 -18.63
C VAL A 332 56.73 -72.97 -19.72
N CYS A 333 56.85 -73.37 -20.99
CA CYS A 333 56.33 -72.59 -22.12
C CYS A 333 54.80 -72.45 -22.06
N ALA A 334 54.07 -73.52 -21.73
CA ALA A 334 52.61 -73.46 -21.60
C ALA A 334 52.15 -72.55 -20.44
N LYS A 335 52.85 -72.58 -19.29
CA LYS A 335 52.58 -71.65 -18.18
C LYS A 335 52.94 -70.22 -18.53
N PHE A 336 54.07 -69.99 -19.20
CA PHE A 336 54.47 -68.65 -19.63
C PHE A 336 53.46 -68.06 -20.62
N ASN A 337 53.04 -68.85 -21.60
CA ASN A 337 52.04 -68.43 -22.59
C ASN A 337 50.66 -68.19 -21.96
N SER A 338 50.24 -68.99 -20.97
CA SER A 338 48.98 -68.75 -20.26
C SER A 338 49.05 -67.54 -19.33
N GLN A 339 50.21 -67.29 -18.70
CA GLN A 339 50.47 -66.11 -17.90
C GLN A 339 50.55 -64.84 -18.77
N GLU A 340 51.12 -64.94 -19.96
CA GLU A 340 51.14 -63.86 -20.95
C GLU A 340 49.74 -63.59 -21.51
N ALA A 341 48.97 -64.62 -21.83
CA ALA A 341 47.58 -64.48 -22.27
C ALA A 341 46.70 -63.83 -21.18
N THR A 342 46.83 -64.27 -19.92
CA THR A 342 46.11 -63.62 -18.81
C THR A 342 46.57 -62.19 -18.56
N HIS A 343 47.87 -61.91 -18.71
CA HIS A 343 48.38 -60.55 -18.60
C HIS A 343 47.89 -59.65 -19.75
N GLN A 344 47.81 -60.16 -20.98
CA GLN A 344 47.21 -59.45 -22.12
C GLN A 344 45.72 -59.19 -21.88
N GLN A 345 44.96 -60.17 -21.41
CA GLN A 345 43.54 -60.02 -21.04
C GLN A 345 43.33 -59.00 -19.91
N LEU A 346 44.19 -58.98 -18.91
CA LEU A 346 44.15 -57.98 -17.84
C LEU A 346 44.48 -56.59 -18.38
N ARG A 347 45.45 -56.47 -19.29
CA ARG A 347 45.76 -55.19 -19.96
C ARG A 347 44.60 -54.69 -20.81
N THR A 348 43.94 -55.54 -21.58
CA THR A 348 42.75 -55.15 -22.35
C THR A 348 41.61 -54.76 -21.41
N ALA A 349 41.35 -55.51 -20.34
CA ALA A 349 40.33 -55.16 -19.35
C ALA A 349 40.62 -53.83 -18.62
N ILE A 350 41.89 -53.56 -18.30
CA ILE A 350 42.31 -52.27 -17.73
C ILE A 350 42.10 -51.13 -18.75
N SER A 351 42.44 -51.35 -20.02
CA SER A 351 42.22 -50.37 -21.09
C SER A 351 40.73 -50.08 -21.27
N GLU A 352 39.89 -51.11 -21.35
CA GLU A 352 38.43 -50.99 -21.46
C GLU A 352 37.81 -50.32 -20.24
N ALA A 353 38.30 -50.62 -19.03
CA ALA A 353 37.86 -49.97 -17.80
C ALA A 353 38.21 -48.47 -17.80
N HIS A 354 39.43 -48.09 -18.22
CA HIS A 354 39.81 -46.68 -18.37
C HIS A 354 38.94 -45.98 -19.42
N GLU A 355 38.73 -46.59 -20.58
CA GLU A 355 37.88 -46.01 -21.64
C GLU A 355 36.43 -45.84 -21.18
N ARG A 356 35.93 -46.74 -20.32
CA ARG A 356 34.61 -46.64 -19.71
C ARG A 356 34.54 -45.53 -18.66
N ILE A 357 35.59 -45.34 -17.88
CA ILE A 357 35.71 -44.22 -16.93
C ILE A 357 35.70 -42.89 -17.68
N ASP A 358 36.47 -42.79 -18.77
CA ASP A 358 36.52 -41.57 -19.59
C ASP A 358 35.15 -41.26 -20.21
N LYS A 359 34.47 -42.26 -20.77
CA LYS A 359 33.08 -42.10 -21.28
C LYS A 359 32.10 -41.65 -20.20
N LEU A 360 32.21 -42.21 -18.98
CA LEU A 360 31.36 -41.80 -17.86
C LEU A 360 31.68 -40.38 -17.38
N HIS A 361 32.94 -39.96 -17.39
CA HIS A 361 33.34 -38.58 -17.10
C HIS A 361 32.81 -37.61 -18.15
N GLU A 362 32.86 -37.96 -19.43
CA GLU A 362 32.31 -37.14 -20.50
C GLU A 362 30.78 -37.03 -20.41
N GLN A 363 30.08 -38.15 -20.15
CA GLN A 363 28.64 -38.13 -19.89
C GLN A 363 28.27 -37.31 -18.66
N LYS A 364 29.07 -37.39 -17.58
CA LYS A 364 28.88 -36.57 -16.38
C LYS A 364 29.09 -35.09 -16.68
N ALA A 365 30.10 -34.75 -17.48
CA ALA A 365 30.34 -33.37 -17.89
C ALA A 365 29.20 -32.84 -18.78
N GLU A 366 28.70 -33.64 -19.71
CA GLU A 366 27.58 -33.27 -20.57
C GLU A 366 26.27 -33.13 -19.79
N LEU A 367 25.98 -34.05 -18.87
CA LEU A 367 24.82 -33.96 -17.97
C LEU A 367 24.95 -32.76 -17.02
N SER A 368 26.15 -32.49 -16.49
CA SER A 368 26.39 -31.28 -15.68
C SER A 368 26.13 -30.03 -16.51
N ARG A 369 26.62 -29.98 -17.75
CA ARG A 369 26.36 -28.86 -18.67
C ARG A 369 24.88 -28.70 -18.96
N LYS A 370 24.15 -29.80 -19.21
CA LYS A 370 22.69 -29.78 -19.40
C LYS A 370 21.94 -29.36 -18.15
N VAL A 371 22.43 -29.72 -16.96
CA VAL A 371 21.86 -29.28 -15.68
C VAL A 371 22.13 -27.81 -15.45
N ASP A 372 23.33 -27.32 -15.75
CA ASP A 372 23.65 -25.90 -15.65
C ASP A 372 22.85 -25.10 -16.68
N GLU A 373 22.80 -25.57 -17.92
CA GLU A 373 21.93 -25.02 -18.96
C GLU A 373 20.46 -25.07 -18.54
N ALA A 374 19.96 -26.12 -17.90
CA ALA A 374 18.58 -26.16 -17.39
C ALA A 374 18.37 -25.23 -16.17
N LYS A 375 19.36 -25.08 -15.29
CA LYS A 375 19.34 -24.14 -14.15
C LYS A 375 19.39 -22.68 -14.60
N TYR A 376 20.06 -22.40 -15.72
CA TYR A 376 20.24 -21.04 -16.24
C TYR A 376 19.33 -20.70 -17.43
N SER A 377 18.75 -21.70 -18.14
CA SER A 377 17.79 -21.52 -19.25
C SER A 377 16.35 -21.89 -18.87
N GLY A 378 16.15 -22.76 -17.88
CA GLY A 378 14.83 -23.01 -17.29
C GLY A 378 14.52 -21.94 -16.26
N SER A 379 13.88 -20.85 -16.70
CA SER A 379 13.23 -19.85 -15.84
C SER A 379 14.04 -19.52 -14.58
N GLY A 380 15.25 -18.98 -14.76
CA GLY A 380 16.13 -18.64 -13.66
C GLY A 380 15.41 -17.79 -12.62
N GLN A 381 15.58 -18.14 -11.34
CA GLN A 381 15.06 -17.46 -10.14
C GLN A 381 15.27 -15.93 -10.11
N LEU A 382 16.10 -15.37 -10.99
CA LEU A 382 16.34 -13.94 -11.14
C LEU A 382 15.28 -13.22 -12.00
N GLY A 383 14.72 -13.89 -13.02
CA GLY A 383 13.65 -13.32 -13.86
C GLY A 383 12.30 -13.39 -13.15
N SER A 384 12.01 -14.50 -12.46
CA SER A 384 10.76 -14.66 -11.72
C SER A 384 10.63 -13.63 -10.59
N ARG A 385 11.71 -13.34 -9.86
CA ARG A 385 11.67 -12.31 -8.80
C ARG A 385 11.55 -10.90 -9.36
N ARG A 386 12.26 -10.57 -10.43
CA ARG A 386 12.14 -9.24 -11.05
C ARG A 386 10.76 -9.00 -11.68
N ILE A 387 10.16 -10.03 -12.27
CA ILE A 387 8.79 -9.97 -12.79
C ILE A 387 7.77 -9.88 -11.64
N VAL A 388 8.02 -10.56 -10.52
CA VAL A 388 7.20 -10.42 -9.30
C VAL A 388 7.35 -9.02 -8.73
N ASP A 389 8.56 -8.48 -8.62
CA ASP A 389 8.80 -7.11 -8.17
C ASP A 389 8.13 -6.10 -9.13
N GLU A 390 8.19 -6.30 -10.44
CA GLU A 390 7.47 -5.48 -11.44
C GLU A 390 5.94 -5.58 -11.26
N PHE A 391 5.39 -6.77 -11.02
CA PHE A 391 3.97 -6.91 -10.72
C PHE A 391 3.58 -6.30 -9.37
N GLU A 392 4.45 -6.39 -8.34
CA GLU A 392 4.24 -5.76 -7.05
C GLU A 392 4.26 -4.23 -7.17
N THR A 393 5.18 -3.67 -7.97
CA THR A 393 5.21 -2.23 -8.26
C THR A 393 3.97 -1.79 -9.03
N HIS A 394 3.57 -2.50 -10.09
CA HIS A 394 2.33 -2.18 -10.81
C HIS A 394 1.09 -2.30 -9.93
N LEU A 395 1.07 -3.25 -8.99
CA LEU A 395 -0.03 -3.43 -8.05
C LEU A 395 -0.05 -2.30 -7.01
N ALA A 396 1.13 -1.87 -6.54
CA ALA A 396 1.26 -0.70 -5.66
C ALA A 396 0.84 0.60 -6.37
N GLU A 397 1.26 0.81 -7.62
CA GLU A 397 0.85 1.95 -8.45
C GLU A 397 -0.65 1.96 -8.70
N ALA A 398 -1.24 0.82 -9.07
CA ALA A 398 -2.68 0.69 -9.28
C ALA A 398 -3.47 0.95 -7.98
N ARG A 399 -2.95 0.49 -6.83
CA ARG A 399 -3.54 0.78 -5.51
C ARG A 399 -3.45 2.27 -5.17
N ALA A 400 -2.31 2.90 -5.41
CA ALA A 400 -2.13 4.33 -5.16
C ALA A 400 -3.04 5.19 -6.06
N GLN A 401 -3.19 4.82 -7.33
CA GLN A 401 -4.13 5.47 -8.26
C GLN A 401 -5.59 5.29 -7.80
N LEU A 402 -5.95 4.10 -7.31
CA LEU A 402 -7.28 3.83 -6.77
C LEU A 402 -7.57 4.65 -5.51
N GLU A 403 -6.60 4.78 -4.59
CA GLU A 403 -6.76 5.63 -3.41
C GLU A 403 -6.84 7.12 -3.76
N LYS A 404 -6.06 7.60 -4.74
CA LYS A 404 -6.20 8.96 -5.25
C LYS A 404 -7.59 9.20 -5.85
N ALA A 405 -8.06 8.30 -6.71
CA ALA A 405 -9.38 8.40 -7.32
C ALA A 405 -10.52 8.33 -6.29
N LYS A 406 -10.37 7.52 -5.23
CA LYS A 406 -11.31 7.51 -4.09
C LYS A 406 -11.33 8.84 -3.37
N LYS A 407 -10.16 9.41 -3.06
CA LYS A 407 -10.07 10.69 -2.36
C LYS A 407 -10.70 11.81 -3.20
N GLU A 408 -10.39 11.88 -4.49
CA GLU A 408 -11.02 12.81 -5.43
C GLU A 408 -12.55 12.60 -5.49
N TYR A 409 -13.01 11.35 -5.50
CA TYR A 409 -14.44 11.04 -5.45
C TYR A 409 -15.09 11.46 -4.12
N GLU A 410 -14.45 11.26 -2.98
CA GLU A 410 -14.94 11.69 -1.67
C GLU A 410 -15.04 13.21 -1.58
N GLU A 411 -14.02 13.93 -2.06
CA GLU A 411 -14.03 15.39 -2.15
C GLU A 411 -15.19 15.89 -3.04
N VAL A 412 -15.34 15.32 -4.24
CA VAL A 412 -16.44 15.66 -5.15
C VAL A 412 -17.79 15.29 -4.54
N SER A 413 -17.91 14.13 -3.88
CA SER A 413 -19.16 13.71 -3.23
C SER A 413 -19.54 14.64 -2.09
N GLN A 414 -18.59 15.10 -1.27
CA GLN A 414 -18.87 16.07 -0.20
C GLN A 414 -19.35 17.39 -0.78
N THR A 415 -18.69 17.91 -1.82
CA THR A 415 -19.15 19.15 -2.49
C THR A 415 -20.52 18.97 -3.12
N PHE A 416 -20.78 17.82 -3.74
CA PHE A 416 -22.08 17.48 -4.32
C PHE A 416 -23.18 17.44 -3.26
N THR A 417 -22.97 16.75 -2.13
CA THR A 417 -23.93 16.77 -1.01
C THR A 417 -24.20 18.19 -0.50
N GLY A 418 -23.18 19.04 -0.43
CA GLY A 418 -23.34 20.46 -0.10
C GLY A 418 -24.20 21.22 -1.11
N VAL A 419 -24.03 20.95 -2.41
CA VAL A 419 -24.86 21.52 -3.48
C VAL A 419 -26.31 21.04 -3.37
N VAL A 420 -26.55 19.74 -3.12
CA VAL A 420 -27.91 19.20 -2.93
C VAL A 420 -28.62 19.89 -1.77
N ALA A 421 -27.98 19.95 -0.61
CA ALA A 421 -28.54 20.64 0.56
C ALA A 421 -28.77 22.14 0.31
N GLY A 422 -27.87 22.79 -0.43
CA GLY A 422 -28.03 24.18 -0.84
C GLY A 422 -29.22 24.41 -1.77
N VAL A 423 -29.43 23.52 -2.74
CA VAL A 423 -30.57 23.56 -3.68
C VAL A 423 -31.88 23.26 -2.95
N GLU A 424 -31.90 22.29 -2.02
CA GLU A 424 -33.06 22.01 -1.16
C GLU A 424 -33.47 23.26 -0.36
N HIS A 425 -32.51 23.89 0.31
CA HIS A 425 -32.77 25.08 1.11
C HIS A 425 -33.19 26.29 0.24
N LEU A 426 -32.62 26.43 -0.96
CA LEU A 426 -33.03 27.45 -1.91
C LEU A 426 -34.47 27.22 -2.40
N ALA A 427 -34.82 25.98 -2.74
CA ALA A 427 -36.16 25.59 -3.16
C ALA A 427 -37.19 25.79 -2.04
N GLU A 428 -36.82 25.49 -0.78
CA GLU A 428 -37.64 25.75 0.40
C GLU A 428 -37.90 27.25 0.59
N LYS A 429 -36.87 28.10 0.51
CA LYS A 429 -37.02 29.56 0.62
C LYS A 429 -37.86 30.16 -0.49
N LEU A 430 -37.73 29.65 -1.72
CA LEU A 430 -38.50 30.09 -2.88
C LEU A 430 -39.89 29.44 -2.98
N SER A 431 -40.26 28.55 -2.07
CA SER A 431 -41.58 27.89 -2.07
C SER A 431 -42.72 28.87 -1.82
N THR A 432 -42.46 29.93 -1.05
CA THR A 432 -43.43 30.99 -0.71
C THR A 432 -43.68 31.96 -1.85
N TYR A 433 -42.73 32.10 -2.79
CA TYR A 433 -42.86 32.95 -3.96
C TYR A 433 -43.38 32.16 -5.17
N ARG A 434 -44.53 32.59 -5.72
CA ARG A 434 -45.29 31.92 -6.80
C ARG A 434 -45.53 30.42 -6.52
N PRO A 435 -46.51 30.08 -5.65
CA PRO A 435 -46.78 28.70 -5.25
C PRO A 435 -47.39 27.82 -6.35
N GLU A 436 -47.82 28.40 -7.48
CA GLU A 436 -48.35 27.66 -8.65
C GLU A 436 -47.27 26.87 -9.40
N VAL A 437 -45.98 27.22 -9.24
CA VAL A 437 -44.84 26.49 -9.80
C VAL A 437 -44.18 25.69 -8.68
N THR A 438 -44.57 24.43 -8.54
CA THR A 438 -44.00 23.49 -7.56
C THR A 438 -42.82 22.73 -8.16
N ALA A 439 -41.68 22.76 -7.47
CA ALA A 439 -40.52 21.97 -7.84
C ALA A 439 -40.75 20.49 -7.47
N PRO A 440 -40.24 19.53 -8.27
CA PRO A 440 -40.24 18.12 -7.90
C PRO A 440 -39.37 17.88 -6.65
N PRO A 441 -39.56 16.76 -5.91
CA PRO A 441 -38.72 16.42 -4.77
C PRO A 441 -37.25 16.31 -5.22
N VAL A 442 -36.34 16.83 -4.40
CA VAL A 442 -34.91 16.85 -4.71
C VAL A 442 -34.37 15.43 -4.62
N THR A 443 -33.93 14.91 -5.76
CA THR A 443 -33.23 13.63 -5.90
C THR A 443 -32.05 13.82 -6.84
N ASP A 444 -31.07 12.92 -6.79
CA ASP A 444 -29.83 13.02 -7.61
C ASP A 444 -30.09 13.24 -9.11
N GLU A 445 -31.23 12.76 -9.62
CA GLU A 445 -31.64 12.93 -11.02
C GLU A 445 -32.45 14.22 -11.27
N THR A 446 -33.14 14.76 -10.26
CA THR A 446 -34.03 15.94 -10.40
C THR A 446 -33.40 17.24 -9.94
N ILE A 447 -32.23 17.25 -9.30
CA ILE A 447 -31.53 18.46 -8.81
C ILE A 447 -31.43 19.54 -9.89
N LEU A 448 -31.06 19.17 -11.12
CA LEU A 448 -30.92 20.12 -12.23
C LEU A 448 -32.25 20.77 -12.61
N ASP A 449 -33.36 20.03 -12.52
CA ASP A 449 -34.68 20.54 -12.82
C ASP A 449 -35.22 21.42 -11.68
N VAL A 450 -34.92 21.07 -10.42
CA VAL A 450 -35.19 21.92 -9.25
C VAL A 450 -34.40 23.23 -9.33
N MET A 451 -33.13 23.17 -9.74
CA MET A 451 -32.29 24.36 -9.96
C MET A 451 -32.89 25.28 -11.03
N LYS A 452 -33.32 24.74 -12.18
CA LYS A 452 -33.99 25.55 -13.23
C LYS A 452 -35.27 26.22 -12.73
N VAL A 453 -36.06 25.53 -11.91
CA VAL A 453 -37.26 26.11 -11.30
C VAL A 453 -36.89 27.23 -10.33
N CYS A 454 -35.84 27.05 -9.51
CA CYS A 454 -35.32 28.09 -8.63
C CYS A 454 -34.81 29.31 -9.41
N GLU A 455 -34.09 29.09 -10.52
CA GLU A 455 -33.58 30.13 -11.41
C GLU A 455 -34.72 30.95 -12.04
N GLN A 456 -35.77 30.29 -12.53
CA GLN A 456 -36.94 30.97 -13.09
C GLN A 456 -37.70 31.81 -12.05
N LYS A 457 -37.82 31.29 -10.82
CA LYS A 457 -38.43 32.02 -9.70
C LYS A 457 -37.59 33.21 -9.27
N LEU A 458 -36.27 33.05 -9.14
CA LEU A 458 -35.35 34.13 -8.80
C LEU A 458 -35.31 35.21 -9.90
N SER A 459 -35.30 34.82 -11.17
CA SER A 459 -35.35 35.76 -12.30
C SER A 459 -36.64 36.58 -12.26
N SER A 460 -37.80 35.92 -12.07
CA SER A 460 -39.09 36.60 -11.93
C SER A 460 -39.14 37.53 -10.71
N LEU A 461 -38.53 37.11 -9.58
CA LEU A 461 -38.43 37.93 -8.37
C LEU A 461 -37.52 39.15 -8.60
N SER A 462 -36.39 38.97 -9.28
CA SER A 462 -35.47 40.06 -9.61
C SER A 462 -36.11 41.09 -10.55
N GLU A 463 -36.88 40.66 -11.55
CA GLU A 463 -37.64 41.55 -12.43
C GLU A 463 -38.74 42.31 -11.67
N ALA A 464 -39.42 41.65 -10.71
CA ALA A 464 -40.42 42.29 -9.87
C ALA A 464 -39.82 43.34 -8.92
N VAL A 465 -38.63 43.08 -8.37
CA VAL A 465 -37.89 44.01 -7.50
C VAL A 465 -37.30 45.19 -8.30
N ALA A 466 -36.77 44.94 -9.49
CA ALA A 466 -36.27 46.01 -10.38
C ALA A 466 -37.38 46.96 -10.85
N GLY A 467 -38.64 46.50 -10.89
CA GLY A 467 -39.81 47.34 -11.16
C GLY A 467 -40.32 48.17 -9.96
N THR A 468 -39.76 47.97 -8.75
CA THR A 468 -40.20 48.58 -7.49
C THR A 468 -39.13 49.46 -6.83
N GLU A 469 -38.14 49.96 -7.59
CA GLU A 469 -37.06 50.80 -7.06
C GLU A 469 -37.52 52.14 -6.44
N GLU A 470 -38.76 52.59 -6.65
CA GLU A 470 -39.27 53.83 -6.05
C GLU A 470 -39.83 53.70 -4.61
N SER A 471 -39.97 52.49 -4.04
CA SER A 471 -40.66 52.31 -2.74
C SER A 471 -39.95 51.48 -1.66
N VAL A 472 -38.68 51.09 -1.86
CA VAL A 472 -37.99 50.18 -0.92
C VAL A 472 -37.15 50.90 0.13
N ASP A 473 -36.73 52.15 -0.12
CA ASP A 473 -35.93 52.92 0.84
C ASP A 473 -36.69 53.30 2.13
N GLU A 474 -38.02 53.44 2.08
CA GLU A 474 -38.84 53.73 3.27
C GLU A 474 -39.15 52.48 4.10
N ALA A 475 -39.24 51.28 3.50
CA ALA A 475 -39.57 50.04 4.21
C ALA A 475 -38.36 49.41 4.91
N MET A 476 -37.14 49.68 4.43
CA MET A 476 -35.91 49.11 5.00
C MET A 476 -35.42 49.83 6.27
N GLN A 477 -35.95 51.02 6.59
CA GLN A 477 -35.61 51.78 7.80
C GLN A 477 -36.50 51.47 9.02
N THR A 478 -37.63 50.77 8.84
CA THR A 478 -38.59 50.48 9.93
C THR A 478 -38.70 49.01 10.32
N ALA A 479 -37.93 48.11 9.69
CA ALA A 479 -37.90 46.70 10.04
C ALA A 479 -36.91 46.46 11.19
N GLU A 480 -37.40 46.52 12.42
CA GLU A 480 -36.68 46.07 13.61
C GLU A 480 -36.59 44.53 13.55
N VAL A 481 -35.41 44.01 13.18
CA VAL A 481 -35.15 42.57 13.08
C VAL A 481 -34.93 42.01 14.49
N GLU A 482 -35.98 41.44 15.09
CA GLU A 482 -35.82 40.62 16.30
C GLU A 482 -35.16 39.29 15.94
N MET A 483 -33.94 39.08 16.46
CA MET A 483 -33.20 37.84 16.25
C MET A 483 -33.63 36.76 17.27
N PRO A 484 -33.90 35.51 16.83
CA PRO A 484 -34.19 34.39 17.72
C PRO A 484 -33.04 34.07 18.69
N ALA A 485 -33.37 33.64 19.90
CA ALA A 485 -32.42 33.39 21.00
C ALA A 485 -31.36 32.30 20.74
N ASN A 486 -31.51 31.48 19.70
CA ASN A 486 -30.59 30.39 19.34
C ASN A 486 -29.82 30.69 18.06
N ASN A 487 -29.29 31.91 17.93
CA ASN A 487 -28.44 32.27 16.80
C ASN A 487 -26.99 31.82 17.07
N VAL A 488 -26.58 30.67 16.50
CA VAL A 488 -25.17 30.27 16.47
C VAL A 488 -24.51 31.08 15.36
N ARG A 489 -23.86 32.18 15.75
CA ARG A 489 -22.94 32.90 14.86
C ARG A 489 -21.80 31.96 14.52
N ILE A 490 -21.76 31.50 13.27
CA ILE A 490 -20.58 30.82 12.73
C ILE A 490 -19.52 31.90 12.55
N ASP A 491 -18.50 31.84 13.40
CA ASP A 491 -17.31 32.67 13.27
C ASP A 491 -16.58 32.20 12.01
N VAL A 492 -16.69 32.96 10.92
CA VAL A 492 -15.85 32.77 9.74
C VAL A 492 -14.51 33.42 10.08
N ASN A 493 -13.78 32.83 11.02
CA ASN A 493 -12.38 33.13 11.17
C ASN A 493 -11.65 32.55 9.97
N GLU A 494 -10.84 33.42 9.38
CA GLU A 494 -9.84 33.07 8.38
C GLU A 494 -9.04 31.87 8.89
N ARG A 495 -8.81 30.92 7.97
CA ARG A 495 -8.07 29.69 8.24
C ARG A 495 -6.68 30.03 8.79
N GLU A 496 -6.53 29.97 10.09
CA GLU A 496 -5.25 29.72 10.74
C GLU A 496 -5.17 28.20 10.92
N ASP A 497 -4.27 27.60 10.16
CA ASP A 497 -3.93 26.19 10.19
C ASP A 497 -3.30 25.84 11.55
N ASP A 498 -4.11 25.35 12.48
CA ASP A 498 -3.65 24.70 13.72
C ASP A 498 -4.24 23.27 13.79
N ASP A 499 -3.61 22.37 13.04
CA ASP A 499 -3.72 20.92 13.25
C ASP A 499 -2.81 20.52 14.42
N ASP A 500 -3.37 20.46 15.63
CA ASP A 500 -2.73 19.73 16.72
C ASP A 500 -3.76 18.95 17.56
N ASP A 501 -3.46 17.67 17.73
CA ASP A 501 -4.03 16.69 18.65
C ASP A 501 -5.28 15.88 18.23
N ARG A 502 -5.04 14.87 17.39
CA ARG A 502 -5.66 13.55 17.58
C ARG A 502 -4.62 12.44 17.61
N GLY A 503 -4.30 11.99 18.82
CA GLY A 503 -4.41 10.58 19.19
C GLY A 503 -3.70 9.54 18.32
N ARG A 504 -2.43 9.31 18.63
CA ARG A 504 -1.90 7.99 19.06
C ARG A 504 -2.65 6.74 18.53
N ASP A 505 -2.11 6.11 17.49
CA ASP A 505 -1.52 4.76 17.50
C ASP A 505 -1.18 4.32 16.06
N GLY A 506 0.00 3.70 15.88
CA GLY A 506 0.41 3.08 14.62
C GLY A 506 1.71 3.65 14.07
N LYS A 507 2.83 2.97 14.36
CA LYS A 507 4.19 3.37 14.00
C LYS A 507 4.82 2.28 13.13
N GLU A 508 4.85 2.48 11.82
CA GLU A 508 5.76 1.84 10.84
C GLU A 508 5.92 2.91 9.74
N GLY A 509 7.05 3.55 9.51
CA GLY A 509 8.33 2.99 9.11
C GLY A 509 8.68 3.56 7.73
N GLU A 510 8.80 4.89 7.61
CA GLU A 510 9.24 5.55 6.37
C GLU A 510 10.75 5.84 6.45
N GLU A 511 11.48 5.19 5.54
CA GLU A 511 12.86 5.52 5.17
C GLU A 511 12.81 6.85 4.40
N GLY A 512 13.20 7.93 5.08
CA GLY A 512 13.29 9.28 4.52
C GLY A 512 14.69 9.56 3.98
N ASP A 513 14.70 10.12 2.78
CA ASP A 513 15.84 10.57 1.99
C ASP A 513 16.95 11.29 2.80
N ASP A 514 18.19 10.94 2.44
CA ASP A 514 19.45 11.56 2.87
C ASP A 514 19.56 12.99 2.33
N ASP A 515 19.01 13.97 3.05
CA ASP A 515 19.37 15.37 2.91
C ASP A 515 20.22 15.81 4.13
N PRO A 516 21.42 16.38 3.94
CA PRO A 516 22.32 16.68 5.06
C PRO A 516 21.73 17.78 5.95
N HIS A 517 21.25 17.37 7.13
CA HIS A 517 20.70 18.29 8.12
C HIS A 517 21.73 19.32 8.60
N ASP A 518 21.31 20.57 8.65
CA ASP A 518 22.10 21.68 9.15
C ASP A 518 22.49 21.48 10.63
N ARG A 519 23.66 21.99 11.05
CA ARG A 519 24.26 21.70 12.37
C ARG A 519 23.34 21.99 13.56
N ILE A 520 22.41 22.94 13.39
CA ILE A 520 21.43 23.33 14.41
C ILE A 520 20.31 22.27 14.52
N ALA A 521 19.79 21.79 13.39
CA ALA A 521 18.79 20.71 13.33
C ALA A 521 19.33 19.40 13.91
N LEU A 522 20.60 19.06 13.63
CA LEU A 522 21.22 17.86 14.20
C LEU A 522 21.33 17.94 15.73
N LYS A 523 21.64 19.13 16.25
CA LYS A 523 21.75 19.37 17.70
C LYS A 523 20.39 19.29 18.37
N GLU A 524 19.35 19.85 17.77
CA GLU A 524 17.98 19.81 18.29
C GLU A 524 17.41 18.39 18.26
N MET A 525 17.64 17.64 17.18
CA MET A 525 17.26 16.23 17.08
C MET A 525 17.99 15.37 18.13
N SER A 526 19.28 15.63 18.36
CA SER A 526 20.05 14.94 19.41
C SER A 526 19.54 15.24 20.83
N LEU A 527 19.17 16.49 21.11
CA LEU A 527 18.61 16.90 22.40
C LEU A 527 17.23 16.28 22.64
N SER A 528 16.38 16.27 21.61
CA SER A 528 15.05 15.64 21.65
C SER A 528 15.13 14.12 21.86
N ALA A 529 16.11 13.45 21.24
CA ALA A 529 16.37 12.02 21.44
C ALA A 529 16.81 11.72 22.89
N VAL A 530 17.74 12.51 23.44
CA VAL A 530 18.18 12.38 24.83
C VAL A 530 17.04 12.64 25.81
N GLU A 531 16.19 13.63 25.55
CA GLU A 531 15.05 13.94 26.41
C GLU A 531 13.98 12.82 26.37
N ARG A 532 13.75 12.21 25.20
CA ARG A 532 12.89 11.02 25.05
C ARG A 532 13.43 9.84 25.85
N GLU A 533 14.73 9.57 25.80
CA GLU A 533 15.36 8.52 26.60
C GLU A 533 15.27 8.79 28.10
N ALA A 534 15.53 10.03 28.53
CA ALA A 534 15.42 10.44 29.92
C ALA A 534 13.99 10.27 30.46
N LYS A 535 12.96 10.63 29.67
CA LYS A 535 11.55 10.42 30.00
C LYS A 535 11.20 8.92 30.09
N LYS A 536 11.74 8.10 29.19
CA LYS A 536 11.54 6.64 29.21
C LYS A 536 12.17 6.00 30.45
N ASN A 537 13.39 6.40 30.80
CA ASN A 537 14.07 5.93 32.01
C ASN A 537 13.37 6.38 33.29
N ARG A 538 12.82 7.60 33.34
CA ARG A 538 12.03 8.08 34.50
C ARG A 538 10.74 7.27 34.68
N LYS A 539 10.07 6.90 33.58
CA LYS A 539 8.88 6.02 33.61
C LYS A 539 9.22 4.60 34.06
N LEU A 540 10.35 4.05 33.63
CA LEU A 540 10.83 2.73 34.06
C LEU A 540 11.18 2.70 35.56
N ARG A 541 11.82 3.76 36.08
CA ARG A 541 12.12 3.87 37.52
C ARG A 541 10.83 3.96 38.35
N LYS A 542 9.89 4.79 37.93
CA LYS A 542 8.59 4.92 38.63
C LYS A 542 7.81 3.60 38.67
N LYS A 543 7.81 2.85 37.57
CA LYS A 543 7.17 1.53 37.51
C LYS A 543 7.85 0.49 38.42
N LYS A 544 9.17 0.61 38.61
CA LYS A 544 9.93 -0.29 39.50
C LYS A 544 9.73 0.05 40.99
N ASP A 545 9.48 1.31 41.31
CA ASP A 545 9.17 1.76 42.67
C ASP A 545 7.71 1.45 43.07
N ASP A 546 6.79 1.31 42.11
CA ASP A 546 5.39 0.92 42.35
C ASP A 546 5.20 -0.62 42.49
N ASP A 547 6.18 -1.43 42.06
CA ASP A 547 6.17 -2.91 42.10
C ASP A 547 6.98 -3.50 43.30
N MET A 548 7.52 -2.66 44.19
CA MET A 548 8.20 -3.02 45.45
C MET A 548 7.40 -2.52 46.65
#